data_AF-A0A285RWQ9-F1
#
_entry.id   AF-A0A285RWQ9-F1
#
_cell.length_a   1.000
_cell.length_b   1.000
_cell.length_c   1.000
_cell.angle_alpha   90.00
_cell.angle_beta   90.00
_cell.angle_gamma   90.00
#
_symmetry.space_group_name_H-M   'P 1'
#
loop_
_entity.id
_entity.type
_entity.pdbx_description
1 polymer ?
#
loop_
_entity_poly.entity_id
_entity_poly.type
_entity_poly.pdbx_seq_one_letter_code
_entity_poly.pdbx_strand_id
1 'polypeptide(L)' 'MTEFLDLGPHAGFILACYAITLATIAGLFVWLAADRKSLTASLAKLEADGVRRRSGAASSGERG' A
#
# COMPACT_ATOMS: atom_id res chain seq x y z
N MET A 1 18.74 -23.19 19.86
CA MET A 1 17.73 -22.14 19.55
C MET A 1 16.31 -22.73 19.38
N THR A 2 16.04 -23.92 19.90
CA THR A 2 14.70 -24.55 19.85
C THR A 2 14.10 -24.79 21.23
N GLU A 3 14.87 -24.65 22.30
CA GLU A 3 14.40 -24.79 23.70
C GLU A 3 13.30 -23.79 24.10
N PHE A 4 13.25 -22.61 23.47
CA PHE A 4 12.17 -21.63 23.69
C PHE A 4 10.85 -22.01 22.99
N LEU A 5 10.89 -22.89 21.99
CA LEU A 5 9.71 -23.48 21.39
C LEU A 5 9.10 -24.58 22.26
N ASP A 6 9.74 -24.90 23.39
CA ASP A 6 9.43 -26.03 24.27
C ASP A 6 9.01 -25.55 25.68
N LEU A 7 8.12 -24.56 25.76
CA LEU A 7 7.43 -24.17 27.02
C LEU A 7 6.33 -25.19 27.39
N GLY A 8 6.61 -26.47 27.18
CA GLY A 8 5.64 -27.57 27.18
C GLY A 8 4.84 -27.69 25.86
N PRO A 9 4.05 -28.77 25.69
CA PRO A 9 3.40 -29.18 24.43
C PRO A 9 2.52 -28.15 23.70
N HIS A 10 2.30 -26.97 24.29
CA HIS A 10 1.39 -25.92 23.79
C HIS A 10 2.11 -24.68 23.24
N ALA A 11 3.43 -24.55 23.45
CA ALA A 11 4.20 -23.40 22.98
C ALA A 11 4.21 -23.27 21.45
N GLY A 12 4.34 -24.40 20.75
CA GLY A 12 4.24 -24.45 19.29
C GLY A 12 2.87 -23.98 18.78
N PHE A 13 1.78 -24.31 19.49
CA PHE A 13 0.43 -23.86 19.14
C PHE A 13 0.27 -22.35 19.27
N ILE A 14 0.76 -21.77 20.37
CA ILE A 14 0.72 -20.32 20.61
C ILE A 14 1.50 -19.59 19.51
N LEU A 15 2.72 -20.04 19.22
CA LEU A 15 3.56 -19.43 18.18
C LEU A 15 2.89 -19.54 16.79
N ALA A 16 2.33 -20.70 16.45
CA ALA A 16 1.63 -20.90 15.19
C ALA A 16 0.43 -19.95 15.04
N CYS A 17 -0.40 -19.82 16.08
CA CYS A 17 -1.54 -18.90 16.09
C CYS A 17 -1.10 -17.44 15.90
N TYR A 18 -0.07 -16.99 16.62
CA TYR A 18 0.47 -15.64 16.43
C TYR A 18 1.10 -15.45 15.05
N ALA A 19 1.83 -16.43 14.54
CA ALA A 19 2.43 -16.37 13.20
C ALA A 19 1.37 -16.27 12.11
N ILE A 20 0.30 -17.07 12.19
CA ILE A 20 -0.83 -17.02 11.24
C ILE A 20 -1.56 -15.68 11.34
N THR A 21 -1.77 -15.17 12.56
CA THR A 21 -2.40 -13.87 12.78
C THR A 21 -1.57 -12.75 12.17
N LEU A 22 -0.26 -12.74 12.43
CA LEU A 22 0.67 -11.77 11.88
C LEU A 22 0.73 -11.85 10.36
N ALA A 23 0.78 -13.07 9.80
CA ALA A 23 0.77 -13.30 8.36
C ALA A 23 -0.51 -12.77 7.70
N THR A 24 -1.66 -12.96 8.35
CA THR A 24 -2.95 -12.46 7.86
C THR A 24 -2.97 -10.93 7.83
N ILE A 25 -2.54 -10.28 8.93
CA ILE A 25 -2.45 -8.81 9.01
C ILE A 25 -1.47 -8.28 7.96
N ALA A 26 -0.29 -8.89 7.84
CA ALA A 26 0.71 -8.49 6.85
C ALA A 26 0.19 -8.67 5.42
N GLY A 27 -0.52 -9.76 5.13
CA GLY A 27 -1.16 -10.01 3.84
C GLY A 27 -2.17 -8.92 3.49
N LEU A 28 -3.03 -8.53 4.44
CA LEU A 28 -3.96 -7.42 4.27
C LEU A 28 -3.23 -6.11 3.99
N PHE A 29 -2.13 -5.85 4.71
CA PHE A 29 -1.35 -4.63 4.54
C PHE A 29 -0.70 -4.54 3.16
N VAL A 30 -0.12 -5.65 2.69
CA VAL A 30 0.47 -5.78 1.35
C VAL A 30 -0.60 -5.62 0.28
N TRP A 31 -1.75 -6.29 0.43
CA TRP A 31 -2.86 -6.19 -0.51
C TRP A 31 -3.38 -4.75 -0.60
N LEU A 32 -3.54 -4.10 0.55
CA LEU A 32 -3.98 -2.72 0.63
C LEU A 32 -2.93 -1.76 0.03
N ALA A 33 -1.63 -1.99 0.21
CA ALA A 33 -0.60 -1.20 -0.44
C ALA A 33 -0.58 -1.37 -1.98
N ALA A 34 -0.80 -2.59 -2.46
CA ALA A 34 -0.94 -2.87 -3.89
C ALA A 34 -2.19 -2.19 -4.47
N ASP A 35 -3.29 -2.20 -3.73
CA ASP A 35 -4.53 -1.50 -4.08
C ASP A 35 -4.30 0.02 -4.19
N ARG A 36 -3.68 0.63 -3.17
CA ARG A 36 -3.33 2.07 -3.17
C ARG A 36 -2.49 2.47 -4.39
N LYS A 37 -1.52 1.65 -4.80
CA LYS A 37 -0.69 1.92 -5.98
C LYS A 37 -1.51 2.05 -7.26
N SER A 38 -2.60 1.28 -7.38
CA SER A 38 -3.50 1.36 -8.54
C SER A 38 -4.25 2.70 -8.59
N LEU A 39 -4.61 3.27 -7.43
CA LEU A 39 -5.25 4.59 -7.37
C LEU A 39 -4.27 5.72 -7.68
N THR A 40 -3.05 5.68 -7.15
CA THR A 40 -2.05 6.75 -7.38
C THR A 40 -1.57 6.78 -8.83
N ALA A 41 -1.44 5.63 -9.49
CA ALA A 41 -1.09 5.57 -10.92
C ALA A 41 -2.15 6.26 -11.80
N SER A 42 -3.43 6.14 -11.42
CA SER A 42 -4.53 6.77 -12.14
C SER A 42 -4.54 8.29 -11.97
N LEU A 43 -4.21 8.79 -10.77
CA LEU A 43 -4.07 10.23 -10.51
C LEU A 43 -2.84 10.82 -11.22
N ALA A 44 -1.69 10.14 -11.23
CA ALA A 44 -0.50 10.59 -11.95
C ALA A 44 -0.75 10.72 -13.47
N LYS A 45 -1.54 9.82 -14.04
CA LYS A 45 -1.95 9.88 -15.45
C LYS A 45 -2.85 11.09 -15.73
N LEU A 46 -3.80 11.36 -14.82
CA LEU A 46 -4.70 12.52 -14.94
C LEU A 46 -3.98 13.86 -14.67
N GLU A 47 -2.95 13.88 -13.84
CA GLU A 47 -2.12 15.06 -13.60
C GLU A 47 -1.28 15.40 -14.84
N ALA A 48 -0.71 14.39 -15.51
CA ALA A 48 -0.02 14.56 -16.78
C ALA A 48 -0.94 15.08 -17.90
N ASP A 49 -2.18 14.59 -17.97
CA ASP A 49 -3.16 15.02 -18.98
C ASP A 49 -3.83 16.37 -18.62
N GLY A 50 -4.03 16.64 -17.33
CA GLY A 50 -4.72 17.83 -16.81
C GLY A 50 -3.85 19.09 -16.75
N VAL A 51 -2.54 18.95 -16.53
CA VAL A 51 -1.58 20.07 -16.52
C VAL A 51 -1.42 20.70 -17.92
N ARG A 52 -1.46 19.89 -18.99
CA ARG A 52 -1.28 20.39 -20.37
C ARG A 52 -2.39 21.31 -20.86
N ARG A 53 -3.65 21.13 -20.42
CA ARG A 53 -4.77 21.96 -20.89
C ARG A 53 -4.90 23.28 -20.14
N ARG A 54 -4.58 23.33 -18.84
CA ARG A 54 -4.78 24.54 -18.02
C ARG A 54 -3.63 25.55 -18.14
N SER A 55 -2.40 25.08 -18.38
CA SER A 55 -1.24 25.97 -18.48
C SER A 55 -1.13 26.71 -19.83
N GLY A 56 -1.87 26.29 -20.86
CA GLY A 56 -1.94 27.00 -22.15
C GLY A 56 -2.95 28.15 -22.18
N ALA A 57 -3.99 28.10 -21.35
CA ALA A 57 -5.07 29.10 -21.35
C ALA A 57 -4.76 30.31 -20.45
N ALA A 58 -3.92 30.16 -19.43
CA ALA A 58 -3.56 31.25 -18.53
C ALA A 58 -2.48 32.20 -19.09
N SER A 59 -1.82 31.86 -20.21
CA SER A 59 -0.77 32.70 -20.81
C SER A 59 -1.20 33.46 -22.08
N SER A 60 -2.44 33.28 -22.55
CA SER A 60 -2.94 33.86 -23.81
C SER A 60 -4.05 34.92 -23.63
N GLY A 61 -4.39 35.31 -22.40
CA GLY A 61 -5.57 36.15 -22.12
C GLY A 61 -5.31 37.59 -21.66
N GLU A 62 -4.06 38.06 -21.56
CA GLU A 62 -3.73 39.38 -20.97
C GLU A 62 -3.05 40.39 -21.91
N ARG A 63 -3.11 40.21 -23.25
CA ARG A 63 -2.71 41.27 -24.20
C ARG A 63 -3.53 41.19 -25.49
N GLY A 64 -4.42 42.15 -25.70
CA GLY A 64 -5.16 42.37 -26.94
C GLY A 64 -6.33 43.31 -26.74
#